data_AF-A0A7C2Y723-F1
#
_entry.id   AF-A0A7C2Y723-F1
#
_cell.length_a   1.000
_cell.length_b   1.000
_cell.length_c   1.000
_cell.angle_alpha   90.00
_cell.angle_beta   90.00
_cell.angle_gamma   90.00
#
_symmetry.space_group_name_H-M   'P 1'
#
loop_
_entity.id
_entity.type
_entity.pdbx_description
1 polymer ?
#
loop_
_entity_poly.entity_id
_entity_poly.type
_entity_poly.pdbx_seq_one_letter_code
_entity_poly.pdbx_strand_id
1 'polypeptide(L)' 'MKEILLFGRVEREDLICNVMEHAQGYKFRHTSSAAKALKMLEKTSPDFIMVTGNIGKNGDGSYYIEL' A
#
# COMPACT_ATOMS: atom_id res chain seq x y z
N MET A 1 5.19 -10.30 -14.15
CA MET A 1 5.22 -8.92 -13.65
C MET A 1 4.69 -8.96 -12.24
N LYS A 2 5.47 -8.54 -11.23
CA LYS A 2 5.02 -8.62 -9.83
C LYS A 2 4.05 -7.49 -9.54
N GLU A 3 3.00 -7.76 -8.79
CA GLU A 3 1.95 -6.80 -8.44
C GLU A 3 2.11 -6.34 -6.98
N ILE A 4 2.05 -5.03 -6.74
CA ILE A 4 2.13 -4.42 -5.41
C ILE A 4 0.84 -3.67 -5.12
N LEU A 5 0.20 -4.00 -4.00
CA LEU A 5 -0.91 -3.20 -3.47
C LEU A 5 -0.36 -2.16 -2.50
N LEU A 6 -0.50 -0.88 -2.83
CA LEU A 6 -0.17 0.24 -1.96
C LEU A 6 -1.44 0.70 -1.23
N PHE A 7 -1.46 0.55 0.09
CA PHE A 7 -2.59 0.88 0.95
C PHE A 7 -2.25 2.03 1.90
N GLY A 8 -2.92 3.18 1.75
CA GLY A 8 -2.75 4.33 2.65
C GLY A 8 -2.78 5.68 1.93
N ARG A 9 -2.56 6.77 2.68
CA ARG A 9 -2.39 8.10 2.10
C ARG A 9 -0.97 8.24 1.56
N VAL A 10 -0.86 8.72 0.32
CA VAL A 10 0.42 9.01 -0.32
C VAL A 10 0.28 10.39 -0.94
N GLU A 11 0.90 11.40 -0.33
CA GLU A 11 0.79 12.78 -0.83
C GLU A 11 1.55 13.01 -2.15
N ARG A 12 2.36 12.03 -2.60
CA ARG A 12 3.11 12.04 -3.87
C ARG A 12 3.06 10.68 -4.58
N GLU A 13 1.86 10.16 -4.82
CA GLU A 13 1.61 8.89 -5.52
C GLU A 13 2.44 8.77 -6.80
N ASP A 14 2.51 9.86 -7.55
CA ASP A 14 3.06 9.87 -8.89
C ASP A 14 4.57 9.56 -8.91
N LEU A 15 5.34 9.96 -7.89
CA LEU A 15 6.79 9.85 -8.00
C LEU A 15 7.30 8.43 -7.70
N ILE A 16 6.75 7.78 -6.68
CA ILE A 16 7.20 6.45 -6.25
C ILE A 16 6.61 5.39 -7.18
N CYS A 17 5.32 5.49 -7.50
CA CYS A 17 4.67 4.53 -8.40
C CYS A 17 5.29 4.62 -9.81
N ASN A 18 5.46 5.82 -10.39
CA ASN A 18 6.04 5.91 -11.73
C ASN A 18 7.48 5.40 -11.80
N VAL A 19 8.32 5.68 -10.79
CA VAL A 19 9.70 5.17 -10.78
C VAL A 19 9.72 3.65 -10.70
N MET A 20 8.91 3.05 -9.82
CA MET A 20 8.93 1.58 -9.65
C MET A 20 8.23 0.83 -10.79
N GLU A 21 7.20 1.40 -11.40
CA GLU A 21 6.54 0.82 -12.57
C GLU A 21 7.46 0.85 -13.79
N HIS A 22 8.08 2.00 -14.09
CA HIS A 22 8.90 2.17 -15.28
C HIS A 22 10.31 1.59 -15.16
N ALA A 23 10.94 1.63 -13.97
CA ALA A 23 12.32 1.18 -13.82
C ALA A 23 12.46 -0.31 -13.46
N GLN A 24 11.44 -0.90 -12.81
CA GLN A 24 11.56 -2.25 -12.25
C GLN A 24 10.45 -3.23 -12.69
N GLY A 25 9.49 -2.80 -13.51
CA GLY A 25 8.46 -3.69 -14.07
C GLY A 25 7.54 -4.27 -12.99
N TYR A 26 7.27 -3.50 -11.95
CA TYR A 26 6.18 -3.77 -11.03
C TYR A 26 4.89 -3.16 -11.55
N LYS A 27 3.75 -3.73 -11.17
CA LYS A 27 2.44 -3.12 -11.39
C LYS A 27 1.89 -2.68 -10.04
N PHE A 28 1.53 -1.40 -9.91
CA PHE A 28 0.95 -0.90 -8.67
C PHE A 28 -0.57 -0.84 -8.78
N ARG A 29 -1.23 -1.17 -7.66
CA ARG A 29 -2.60 -0.75 -7.40
C ARG A 29 -2.59 0.03 -6.11
N HIS A 30 -3.26 1.18 -6.11
CA HIS A 30 -3.31 2.03 -4.94
C HIS A 30 -4.74 2.21 -4.44
N THR A 31 -4.89 2.25 -3.12
CA THR A 31 -6.10 2.74 -2.48
C THR A 31 -5.83 3.24 -1.07
N SER A 32 -6.54 4.29 -0.64
CA SER A 32 -6.56 4.73 0.77
C SER A 32 -7.74 4.16 1.56
N SER A 33 -8.64 3.41 0.91
CA SER A 33 -9.84 2.86 1.55
C SER A 33 -9.64 1.41 1.96
N ALA A 34 -9.74 1.12 3.26
CA ALA A 34 -9.63 -0.23 3.79
C ALA A 34 -10.63 -1.20 3.14
N ALA A 35 -11.87 -0.75 2.92
CA ALA A 35 -12.91 -1.55 2.26
C ALA A 35 -12.57 -1.89 0.81
N LYS A 36 -11.93 -0.96 0.07
CA LYS A 36 -11.46 -1.23 -1.29
C LYS A 36 -10.24 -2.16 -1.30
N ALA A 37 -9.30 -1.97 -0.36
CA ALA A 37 -8.14 -2.83 -0.21
C ALA A 37 -8.55 -4.29 0.05
N LEU A 38 -9.49 -4.51 0.97
CA LEU A 38 -10.07 -5.83 1.24
C LEU A 38 -10.68 -6.46 -0.03
N LYS A 39 -11.54 -5.73 -0.74
CA LYS A 39 -12.12 -6.22 -2.01
C LYS A 39 -11.07 -6.52 -3.09
N MET A 40 -9.97 -5.78 -3.12
CA MET A 40 -8.86 -6.05 -4.03
C MET A 40 -8.15 -7.35 -3.64
N LEU A 41 -7.87 -7.57 -2.36
CA LEU A 41 -7.24 -8.80 -1.86
C LEU A 41 -8.12 -10.05 -2.05
N GLU A 42 -9.44 -9.91 -2.02
CA GLU A 42 -10.36 -11.01 -2.33
C GLU A 42 -10.34 -11.39 -3.82
N LYS A 43 -10.14 -10.41 -4.70
CA LYS A 43 -10.19 -10.60 -6.17
C LYS A 43 -8.83 -10.87 -6.79
N THR A 44 -7.76 -10.46 -6.12
CA THR A 44 -6.39 -10.47 -6.65
C THR A 44 -5.42 -10.86 -5.56
N SER A 45 -4.32 -11.50 -5.96
CA SER A 45 -3.28 -11.99 -5.06
C SER A 45 -2.00 -11.19 -5.31
N PRO A 46 -1.88 -9.94 -4.82
CA PRO A 46 -0.67 -9.16 -5.03
C PRO A 46 0.53 -9.86 -4.39
N ASP A 47 1.70 -9.75 -5.01
CA ASP A 47 2.96 -10.32 -4.48
C ASP A 47 3.38 -9.62 -3.19
N PHE A 48 3.09 -8.32 -3.07
CA PHE A 48 3.41 -7.50 -1.90
C PHE A 48 2.29 -6.53 -1.55
N ILE A 49 2.15 -6.24 -0.26
CA ILE A 49 1.30 -5.16 0.25
C ILE A 49 2.21 -4.15 0.93
N MET A 50 2.21 -2.91 0.44
CA MET A 50 2.89 -1.77 1.05
C MET A 50 1.84 -0.93 1.76
N VAL A 51 2.04 -0.66 3.06
CA VAL A 51 1.13 0.19 3.84
C VAL A 51 1.82 1.52 4.15
N THR A 52 1.15 2.63 3.85
CA THR A 52 1.64 3.98 4.15
C THR A 52 0.75 4.65 5.18
N GLY A 53 1.38 5.27 6.17
CA GLY A 53 0.67 5.92 7.28
C GLY A 53 1.64 6.30 8.38
N ASN A 54 1.11 6.91 9.43
CA ASN A 54 1.88 7.20 10.62
C ASN A 54 1.91 5.94 11.49
N ILE A 55 3.10 5.58 11.98
CA ILE A 55 3.25 4.48 12.93
C ILE A 55 3.11 5.07 14.33
N GLY A 56 2.06 4.63 15.04
CA GLY A 56 1.86 4.91 16.46
C GLY A 56 2.24 3.71 17.33
N LYS A 57 2.42 3.97 18.63
CA LYS A 57 2.69 2.94 19.64
C LYS A 57 1.67 3.05 20.76
N ASN A 58 0.98 1.95 21.06
CA ASN A 58 0.03 1.85 22.16
C ASN A 58 0.78 1.75 23.51
N GLY A 59 0.06 2.03 24.60
CA GLY A 59 0.60 1.95 25.96
C GLY A 59 1.02 0.53 26.38
N ASP A 60 0.48 -0.51 25.73
CA ASP A 60 0.84 -1.92 25.92
C ASP A 60 2.08 -2.35 25.11
N GLY A 61 2.66 -1.46 24.32
CA GLY A 61 3.83 -1.72 23.48
C GLY A 61 3.52 -2.21 22.06
N SER A 62 2.25 -2.46 21.72
CA SER A 62 1.84 -2.78 20.35
C SER A 62 1.93 -1.56 19.42
N TYR A 63 2.11 -1.80 18.13
CA TYR A 63 2.16 -0.74 17.10
C TYR A 63 0.86 -0.71 16.31
N TYR A 64 0.43 0.49 15.93
CA TYR A 64 -0.70 0.69 15.01
C TYR A 64 -0.27 1.59 13.85
N ILE A 65 -1.00 1.49 12.74
CA ILE A 65 -0.83 2.35 11.58
C ILE A 65 -2.07 3.24 11.47
N GLU A 66 -1.85 4.55 11.45
CA GLU A 66 -2.87 5.57 11.22
C GLU A 66 -2.80 6.05 9.77
N LEU A 67 -3.94 5.98 9.06
CA LEU A 67 -4.04 6.17 7.61
C LEU A 67 -4.57 7.55 7.19
#